data_AF-A0A958WUL5-F1
#
_entry.id   AF-A0A958WUL5-F1
#
_cell.length_a   1.000
_cell.length_b   1.000
_cell.length_c   1.000
_cell.angle_alpha   90.00
_cell.angle_beta   90.00
_cell.angle_gamma   90.00
#
_symmetry.space_group_name_H-M   'P 1'
#
loop_
_entity.id
_entity.type
_entity.pdbx_description
1 polymer ?
#
loop_
_entity_poly.entity_id
_entity_poly.type
_entity_poly.pdbx_seq_one_letter_code
_entity_poly.pdbx_strand_id
1 'polypeptide(L)'
;MAAPFIAQSAAPPPPPMVHGNKAHQMDEDGGHHIIPIQVEENSCGPACVRQVIKLVSNEDHGEDFIRALVEQAEEGGAYGGSLGGGGVVSGSGNHNWGAGGGGTWLVPAALTAAKIENSTNTNPSTLLQSSKKRPAIGVVRWTNGGLHYVVVAGRSRKGNLIVLDPYYGVQHVPVSGANPGPYNPTDKAGRVQVNGVWYPWVCLTK
;
A
#
# COMPACT_ATOMS: atom_id res chain seq x y z
N MET A 1 -5.73 12.48 -29.83
CA MET A 1 -6.39 12.36 -28.51
C MET A 1 -6.16 10.93 -28.03
N ALA A 2 -5.37 10.74 -26.98
CA ALA A 2 -5.08 9.41 -26.44
C ALA A 2 -6.29 8.87 -25.67
N ALA A 3 -6.67 7.63 -25.91
CA ALA A 3 -7.77 6.98 -25.22
C ALA A 3 -7.49 6.89 -23.71
N PRO A 4 -8.48 7.14 -22.83
CA PRO A 4 -8.33 6.97 -21.39
C PRO A 4 -8.07 5.49 -21.08
N PHE A 5 -6.93 5.22 -20.43
CA PHE A 5 -6.51 3.87 -20.06
C PHE A 5 -7.34 3.41 -18.86
N ILE A 6 -8.32 2.52 -19.10
CA ILE A 6 -9.12 1.88 -18.04
C ILE A 6 -8.28 0.73 -17.47
N ALA A 7 -7.53 0.99 -16.40
CA ALA A 7 -6.81 -0.05 -15.68
C ALA A 7 -7.75 -0.73 -14.67
N GLN A 8 -8.42 -1.79 -15.12
CA GLN A 8 -9.19 -2.67 -14.24
C GLN A 8 -8.21 -3.43 -13.33
N SER A 9 -8.48 -3.51 -12.01
CA SER A 9 -7.67 -4.37 -11.16
C SER A 9 -7.94 -5.84 -11.46
N ALA A 10 -6.90 -6.60 -11.81
CA ALA A 10 -6.99 -8.04 -11.68
C ALA A 10 -6.91 -8.38 -10.19
N ALA A 11 -7.64 -9.40 -9.76
CA ALA A 11 -7.49 -9.96 -8.43
C ALA A 11 -6.01 -10.34 -8.22
N PRO A 12 -5.36 -9.88 -7.13
CA PRO A 12 -4.01 -10.32 -6.83
C PRO A 12 -4.01 -11.85 -6.62
N PRO A 13 -2.88 -12.53 -6.87
CA PRO A 13 -2.73 -13.94 -6.52
C PRO A 13 -3.12 -14.18 -5.05
N PRO A 14 -3.72 -15.33 -4.71
CA PRO A 14 -4.19 -15.60 -3.36
C PRO A 14 -3.06 -15.43 -2.34
N PRO A 15 -3.34 -14.83 -1.17
CA PRO A 15 -2.32 -14.55 -0.17
C PRO A 15 -1.69 -15.85 0.34
N PRO A 16 -0.37 -15.90 0.54
CA PRO A 16 0.27 -16.99 1.28
C PRO A 16 -0.02 -16.95 2.79
N MET A 17 -0.77 -15.94 3.26
CA MET A 17 -1.05 -15.70 4.67
C MET A 17 -2.56 -15.77 4.97
N VAL A 18 -2.92 -16.43 6.07
CA VAL A 18 -4.32 -16.65 6.47
C VAL A 18 -5.00 -15.33 6.82
N HIS A 19 -6.17 -15.08 6.21
CA HIS A 19 -7.01 -13.89 6.43
C HIS A 19 -7.25 -13.59 7.93
N GLY A 20 -7.30 -12.30 8.29
CA GLY A 20 -7.64 -11.84 9.65
C GLY A 20 -6.52 -11.97 10.70
N ASN A 21 -5.39 -12.59 10.38
CA ASN A 21 -4.25 -12.68 11.28
C ASN A 21 -3.28 -11.50 11.09
N LYS A 22 -2.70 -11.00 12.18
CA LYS A 22 -1.53 -10.11 12.08
C LYS A 22 -0.32 -10.97 11.71
N ALA A 23 0.44 -10.59 10.68
CA ALA A 23 1.72 -11.23 10.42
C ALA A 23 2.82 -10.55 11.23
N HIS A 24 3.44 -11.30 12.12
CA HIS A 24 4.67 -10.89 12.80
C HIS A 24 5.85 -11.39 11.97
N GLN A 25 6.56 -10.46 11.34
CA GLN A 25 7.69 -10.78 10.48
C GLN A 25 8.89 -9.90 10.79
N MET A 26 10.08 -10.45 10.60
CA MET A 26 11.33 -9.76 10.84
C MET A 26 11.95 -9.35 9.50
N ASP A 27 12.42 -8.11 9.39
CA ASP A 27 13.22 -7.68 8.25
C ASP A 27 14.65 -8.23 8.33
N GLU A 28 15.42 -8.07 7.25
CA GLU A 28 16.78 -8.59 7.17
C GLU A 28 17.79 -7.92 8.12
N ASP A 29 17.41 -6.81 8.76
CA ASP A 29 18.20 -6.11 9.77
C ASP A 29 17.79 -6.49 11.21
N GLY A 30 16.83 -7.40 11.37
CA GLY A 30 16.30 -7.81 12.67
C GLY A 30 15.15 -6.94 13.20
N GLY A 31 14.60 -6.03 12.38
CA GLY A 31 13.45 -5.20 12.75
C GLY A 31 12.15 -5.99 12.72
N HIS A 32 11.36 -5.94 13.80
CA HIS A 32 10.07 -6.61 13.88
C HIS A 32 8.96 -5.73 13.34
N HIS A 33 8.16 -6.30 12.43
CA HIS A 33 7.01 -5.64 11.81
C HIS A 33 5.74 -6.42 12.12
N ILE A 34 4.70 -5.67 12.48
CA ILE A 34 3.33 -6.17 12.54
C ILE A 34 2.65 -5.71 11.26
N ILE A 35 2.31 -6.66 10.40
CA ILE A 35 1.67 -6.38 9.12
C ILE A 35 0.18 -6.68 9.29
N PRO A 36 -0.70 -5.65 9.24
CA PRO A 36 -2.13 -5.88 9.17
C PRO A 36 -2.43 -6.54 7.81
N ILE A 37 -2.85 -7.80 7.83
CA ILE A 37 -3.22 -8.52 6.62
C ILE A 37 -4.55 -7.98 6.14
N GLN A 38 -4.63 -7.67 4.85
CA GLN A 38 -5.85 -7.28 4.18
C GLN A 38 -6.90 -8.42 4.27
N VAL A 39 -8.09 -8.11 4.79
CA VAL A 39 -9.15 -9.09 5.07
C VAL A 39 -10.12 -9.23 3.88
N GLU A 40 -10.22 -8.20 3.04
CA GLU A 40 -11.12 -8.12 1.87
C GLU A 40 -10.33 -7.67 0.63
N GLU A 41 -10.73 -8.04 -0.59
CA GLU A 41 -10.02 -7.73 -1.85
C GLU A 41 -9.69 -6.23 -2.04
N ASN A 42 -10.38 -5.34 -1.32
CA ASN A 42 -10.22 -3.89 -1.41
C ASN A 42 -9.50 -3.16 -0.26
N SER A 43 -9.02 -3.86 0.79
CA SER A 43 -8.45 -3.21 1.98
C SER A 43 -6.93 -2.94 1.97
N CYS A 44 -6.23 -2.96 0.83
CA CYS A 44 -4.77 -2.68 0.76
C CYS A 44 -4.43 -1.24 1.18
N GLY A 45 -5.21 -0.26 0.72
CA GLY A 45 -5.06 1.16 1.07
C GLY A 45 -5.23 1.42 2.57
N PRO A 46 -6.37 1.00 3.18
CA PRO A 46 -6.59 1.11 4.62
C PRO A 46 -5.53 0.38 5.45
N ALA A 47 -5.11 -0.82 5.03
CA ALA A 47 -4.03 -1.56 5.70
C ALA A 47 -2.69 -0.78 5.68
N CYS A 48 -2.36 -0.15 4.55
CA CYS A 48 -1.17 0.70 4.45
C CYS A 48 -1.27 1.95 5.34
N VAL A 49 -2.43 2.61 5.39
CA VAL A 49 -2.66 3.76 6.28
C VAL A 49 -2.47 3.36 7.74
N ARG A 50 -3.08 2.25 8.18
CA ARG A 50 -2.90 1.70 9.53
C ARG A 50 -1.44 1.42 9.84
N GLN A 51 -0.72 0.82 8.90
CA GLN A 51 0.67 0.47 9.07
C GLN A 51 1.56 1.71 9.18
N VAL A 52 1.29 2.75 8.39
CA VAL A 52 1.98 4.05 8.51
C VAL A 52 1.70 4.70 9.87
N ILE A 53 0.44 4.72 10.33
CA ILE A 53 0.10 5.25 11.67
C ILE A 53 0.86 4.49 12.77
N LYS A 54 0.94 3.16 12.66
CA LYS A 54 1.71 2.36 13.61
C LYS A 54 3.20 2.68 13.56
N LEU A 55 3.78 2.87 12.38
CA LEU A 55 5.21 3.19 12.24
C LEU A 55 5.55 4.60 12.75
N VAL A 56 4.71 5.59 12.44
CA VAL A 56 4.96 7.01 12.74
C VAL A 56 4.57 7.36 14.18
N SER A 57 3.38 6.94 14.61
CA SER A 57 2.79 7.34 15.90
C SER A 57 2.86 6.25 16.97
N ASN A 58 3.30 5.03 16.62
CA ASN A 58 3.27 3.84 17.50
C ASN A 58 1.86 3.44 17.98
N GLU A 59 0.82 3.88 17.30
CA GLU A 59 -0.57 3.58 17.64
C GLU A 59 -1.07 2.38 16.79
N ASP A 60 -1.69 1.39 17.43
CA ASP A 60 -2.31 0.26 16.72
C ASP A 60 -3.83 0.39 16.79
N HIS A 61 -4.39 1.01 15.76
CA HIS A 61 -5.83 1.22 15.66
C HIS A 61 -6.53 0.03 15.02
N GLY A 62 -7.75 -0.28 15.49
CA GLY A 62 -8.61 -1.29 14.89
C GLY A 62 -9.10 -0.90 13.50
N GLU A 63 -9.67 -1.86 12.77
CA GLU A 63 -10.24 -1.62 11.44
C GLU A 63 -11.31 -0.52 11.45
N ASP A 64 -12.17 -0.49 12.48
CA ASP A 64 -13.23 0.51 12.64
C ASP A 64 -12.70 1.94 12.68
N PHE A 65 -11.57 2.17 13.37
CA PHE A 65 -10.95 3.49 13.41
C PHE A 65 -10.37 3.89 12.06
N ILE A 66 -9.79 2.93 11.34
CA ILE A 66 -9.26 3.18 9.99
C ILE A 66 -10.40 3.46 9.02
N ARG A 67 -11.52 2.74 9.13
CA ARG A 67 -12.75 3.03 8.38
C ARG A 67 -13.27 4.43 8.70
N ALA A 68 -13.34 4.81 9.97
CA ALA A 68 -13.76 6.15 10.36
C ALA A 68 -12.81 7.26 9.85
N LEU A 69 -11.49 7.05 9.87
CA LEU A 69 -10.53 8.00 9.29
C LEU A 69 -10.71 8.16 7.78
N VAL A 70 -11.02 7.06 7.11
CA VAL A 70 -11.30 7.04 5.68
C VAL A 70 -12.62 7.74 5.38
N GLU A 71 -13.67 7.47 6.17
CA GLU A 71 -14.96 8.18 6.10
C GLU A 71 -14.78 9.68 6.31
N GLN A 72 -13.98 10.10 7.29
CA GLN A 72 -13.67 11.51 7.51
C GLN A 72 -12.90 12.14 6.34
N ALA A 73 -12.02 11.38 5.68
CA ALA A 73 -11.34 11.82 4.47
C ALA A 73 -12.32 11.95 3.28
N GLU A 74 -13.43 11.21 3.30
CA GLU A 74 -14.48 11.16 2.29
C GLU A 74 -15.62 12.17 2.53
N GLU A 75 -15.90 12.62 3.76
CA GLU A 75 -16.98 13.60 4.05
C GLU A 75 -16.81 14.97 3.35
N GLY A 76 -15.64 15.25 2.77
CA GLY A 76 -15.40 16.39 1.88
C GLY A 76 -15.74 16.18 0.39
N GLY A 77 -16.09 14.96 -0.03
CA GLY A 77 -16.42 14.61 -1.42
C GLY A 77 -17.35 13.40 -1.51
N ALA A 78 -18.57 13.62 -1.99
CA ALA A 78 -19.65 12.64 -2.26
C ALA A 78 -19.32 11.16 -1.95
N TYR A 79 -19.88 10.68 -0.84
CA TYR A 79 -19.76 9.32 -0.26
C TYR A 79 -19.72 8.16 -1.29
N GLY A 80 -18.69 7.31 -1.16
CA GLY A 80 -18.49 6.08 -1.95
C GLY A 80 -18.01 4.86 -1.15
N GLY A 81 -17.34 5.02 0.00
CA GLY A 81 -16.99 3.94 0.92
C GLY A 81 -15.53 3.47 0.86
N SER A 82 -14.94 3.22 2.05
CA SER A 82 -13.61 2.66 2.40
C SER A 82 -12.39 3.05 1.53
N LEU A 83 -12.40 4.23 0.91
CA LEU A 83 -11.48 4.75 -0.11
C LEU A 83 -12.05 4.60 -1.54
N GLY A 84 -13.32 4.99 -1.74
CA GLY A 84 -13.89 5.35 -3.06
C GLY A 84 -14.99 4.49 -3.68
N GLY A 85 -15.57 3.53 -2.99
CA GLY A 85 -16.46 2.52 -3.61
C GLY A 85 -15.94 1.11 -3.43
N GLY A 86 -14.67 0.94 -3.10
CA GLY A 86 -14.04 -0.34 -2.76
C GLY A 86 -14.38 -0.79 -1.34
N GLY A 87 -15.67 -0.82 -0.99
CA GLY A 87 -16.10 -1.08 0.40
C GLY A 87 -17.61 -1.20 0.64
N VAL A 88 -18.46 -1.02 -0.37
CA VAL A 88 -19.80 -1.62 -0.33
C VAL A 88 -19.69 -2.91 -1.14
N VAL A 89 -19.95 -4.04 -0.49
CA VAL A 89 -20.19 -5.32 -1.16
C VAL A 89 -21.42 -5.15 -2.05
N SER A 90 -21.23 -4.69 -3.27
CA SER A 90 -22.20 -4.81 -4.34
C SER A 90 -21.50 -5.35 -5.59
N GLY A 91 -21.38 -6.67 -5.65
CA GLY A 91 -21.42 -7.42 -6.90
C GLY A 91 -20.12 -7.88 -7.56
N SER A 92 -18.93 -7.27 -7.35
CA SER A 92 -17.77 -7.67 -8.17
C SER A 92 -16.34 -7.35 -7.70
N GLY A 93 -16.11 -6.98 -6.44
CA GLY A 93 -14.77 -7.10 -5.80
C GLY A 93 -13.60 -6.28 -6.37
N ASN A 94 -13.81 -5.38 -7.35
CA ASN A 94 -12.73 -4.67 -8.05
C ASN A 94 -12.64 -3.18 -7.72
N HIS A 95 -11.41 -2.67 -7.58
CA HIS A 95 -11.10 -1.25 -7.47
C HIS A 95 -11.20 -0.55 -8.83
N ASN A 96 -11.77 0.66 -8.87
CA ASN A 96 -11.85 1.48 -10.09
C ASN A 96 -10.75 2.56 -10.11
N TRP A 97 -9.59 2.28 -10.70
CA TRP A 97 -8.42 3.17 -10.67
C TRP A 97 -8.40 4.30 -11.74
N GLY A 98 -9.52 4.60 -12.39
CA GLY A 98 -9.59 5.62 -13.43
C GLY A 98 -9.43 7.06 -12.90
N ALA A 99 -9.07 8.01 -13.75
CA ALA A 99 -8.96 9.44 -13.40
C ALA A 99 -10.30 10.08 -12.94
N GLY A 100 -11.42 9.39 -13.13
CA GLY A 100 -12.74 9.70 -12.54
C GLY A 100 -13.42 8.47 -11.92
N GLY A 101 -12.65 7.40 -11.68
CA GLY A 101 -13.10 6.18 -11.01
C GLY A 101 -12.65 6.19 -9.56
N GLY A 102 -13.55 5.87 -8.63
CA GLY A 102 -13.32 5.92 -7.18
C GLY A 102 -12.42 4.79 -6.63
N GLY A 103 -11.21 4.64 -7.12
CA GLY A 103 -10.14 3.88 -6.46
C GLY A 103 -9.29 4.89 -5.74
N THR A 104 -9.74 5.35 -4.57
CA THR A 104 -9.38 6.71 -4.16
C THR A 104 -7.93 6.85 -3.73
N TRP A 105 -7.31 7.84 -4.37
CA TRP A 105 -6.12 8.54 -3.97
C TRP A 105 -6.28 9.34 -2.66
N LEU A 106 -7.19 8.95 -1.76
CA LEU A 106 -7.47 9.63 -0.50
C LEU A 106 -6.54 9.20 0.65
N VAL A 107 -5.57 8.31 0.39
CA VAL A 107 -4.49 7.98 1.32
C VAL A 107 -3.84 9.23 1.95
N PRO A 108 -3.47 10.30 1.21
CA PRO A 108 -2.95 11.54 1.78
C PRO A 108 -3.91 12.22 2.76
N ALA A 109 -5.21 12.21 2.44
CA ALA A 109 -6.25 12.82 3.27
C ALA A 109 -6.46 12.01 4.56
N ALA A 110 -6.50 10.67 4.47
CA ALA A 110 -6.60 9.79 5.64
C ALA A 110 -5.38 9.93 6.57
N LEU A 111 -4.17 10.02 6.02
CA LEU A 111 -2.97 10.33 6.81
C LEU A 111 -3.04 11.72 7.46
N THR A 112 -3.56 12.72 6.74
CA THR A 112 -3.76 14.08 7.28
C THR A 112 -4.76 14.08 8.44
N ALA A 113 -5.87 13.34 8.32
CA ALA A 113 -6.85 13.17 9.40
C ALA A 113 -6.22 12.48 10.63
N ALA A 114 -5.30 11.53 10.41
CA ALA A 114 -4.48 10.92 11.45
C ALA A 114 -3.34 11.83 11.97
N LYS A 115 -3.29 13.11 11.56
CA LYS A 115 -2.26 14.09 11.93
C LYS A 115 -0.85 13.71 11.48
N ILE A 116 -0.73 12.96 10.39
CA ILE A 116 0.54 12.59 9.77
C ILE A 116 0.76 13.46 8.54
N GLU A 117 1.73 14.36 8.64
CA GLU A 117 2.14 15.18 7.52
C GLU A 117 2.69 14.32 6.38
N ASN A 118 2.26 14.62 5.17
CA ASN A 118 2.62 13.85 4.00
C ASN A 118 2.73 14.72 2.73
N SER A 119 3.22 14.12 1.65
CA SER A 119 3.31 14.72 0.32
C SER A 119 3.20 13.66 -0.75
N THR A 120 2.58 14.00 -1.88
CA THR A 120 2.47 13.11 -3.04
C THR A 120 3.50 13.43 -4.10
N ASN A 121 4.05 12.40 -4.74
CA ASN A 121 4.99 12.52 -5.86
C ASN A 121 4.65 11.49 -6.95
N THR A 122 4.95 11.79 -8.22
CA THR A 122 4.73 10.89 -9.35
C THR A 122 5.96 10.05 -9.72
N ASN A 123 7.10 10.30 -9.09
CA ASN A 123 8.34 9.57 -9.33
C ASN A 123 8.55 8.47 -8.27
N PRO A 124 8.55 7.17 -8.65
CA PRO A 124 8.84 6.06 -7.74
C PRO A 124 10.19 6.14 -7.02
N SER A 125 11.19 6.86 -7.56
CA SER A 125 12.47 7.08 -6.86
C SER A 125 12.29 7.84 -5.54
N THR A 126 11.16 8.51 -5.33
CA THR A 126 10.80 9.12 -4.04
C THR A 126 10.73 8.09 -2.90
N LEU A 127 10.47 6.82 -3.20
CA LEU A 127 10.48 5.73 -2.21
C LEU A 127 11.85 5.56 -1.54
N LEU A 128 12.94 5.96 -2.21
CA LEU A 128 14.29 5.90 -1.65
C LEU A 128 14.52 6.88 -0.49
N GLN A 129 13.64 7.86 -0.32
CA GLN A 129 13.67 8.83 0.78
C GLN A 129 13.00 8.28 2.06
N SER A 130 12.37 7.11 1.97
CA SER A 130 11.69 6.51 3.12
C SER A 130 12.67 6.12 4.22
N SER A 131 12.18 6.16 5.46
CA SER A 131 12.89 5.68 6.65
C SER A 131 11.89 5.16 7.67
N LYS A 132 12.38 4.51 8.74
CA LYS A 132 11.50 3.95 9.79
C LYS A 132 10.58 5.00 10.42
N LYS A 133 11.04 6.27 10.51
CA LYS A 133 10.26 7.41 11.03
C LYS A 133 9.53 8.19 9.94
N ARG A 134 9.87 7.96 8.68
CA ARG A 134 9.29 8.63 7.52
C ARG A 134 8.96 7.61 6.43
N PRO A 135 8.04 6.66 6.68
CA PRO A 135 7.66 5.67 5.68
C PRO A 135 6.99 6.32 4.47
N ALA A 136 6.94 5.61 3.36
CA ALA A 136 6.20 6.02 2.17
C ALA A 136 5.17 4.94 1.80
N ILE A 137 4.03 5.34 1.24
CA ILE A 137 3.11 4.43 0.57
C ILE A 137 3.38 4.53 -0.93
N GLY A 138 3.71 3.40 -1.54
CA GLY A 138 3.88 3.27 -2.99
C GLY A 138 2.74 2.48 -3.61
N VAL A 139 2.60 2.60 -4.93
CA VAL A 139 1.68 1.76 -5.70
C VAL A 139 2.48 0.87 -6.65
N VAL A 140 2.17 -0.41 -6.64
CA VAL A 140 2.68 -1.41 -7.57
C VAL A 140 1.60 -1.69 -8.60
N ARG A 141 1.99 -1.79 -9.87
CA ARG A 141 1.17 -2.32 -10.95
C ARG A 141 1.64 -3.72 -11.31
N TRP A 142 0.77 -4.71 -11.19
CA TRP A 142 1.10 -6.08 -11.54
C TRP A 142 1.15 -6.28 -13.05
N THR A 143 2.01 -7.19 -13.50
CA THR A 143 2.11 -7.52 -14.94
C THR A 143 0.87 -8.22 -15.48
N ASN A 144 0.11 -8.92 -14.63
CA ASN A 144 -1.17 -9.55 -14.97
C ASN A 144 -2.38 -8.61 -14.80
N GLY A 145 -2.15 -7.34 -14.46
CA GLY A 145 -3.19 -6.33 -14.31
C GLY A 145 -3.43 -5.92 -12.87
N GLY A 146 -3.95 -4.70 -12.69
CA GLY A 146 -4.26 -4.12 -11.39
C GLY A 146 -3.13 -3.45 -10.64
N LEU A 147 -3.56 -2.73 -9.61
CA LEU A 147 -2.73 -1.90 -8.75
C LEU A 147 -2.85 -2.37 -7.30
N HIS A 148 -1.78 -2.17 -6.53
CA HIS A 148 -1.69 -2.56 -5.14
C HIS A 148 -0.90 -1.54 -4.32
N TYR A 149 -1.41 -1.19 -3.14
CA TYR A 149 -0.70 -0.32 -2.20
C TYR A 149 0.26 -1.15 -1.33
N VAL A 150 1.47 -0.62 -1.14
CA VAL A 150 2.47 -1.18 -0.23
C VAL A 150 3.12 -0.06 0.59
N VAL A 151 3.62 -0.39 1.79
CA VAL A 151 4.38 0.56 2.61
C VAL A 151 5.86 0.30 2.44
N VAL A 152 6.65 1.33 2.15
CA VAL A 152 8.11 1.27 2.18
C VAL A 152 8.60 1.91 3.48
N ALA A 153 9.16 1.08 4.35
CA ALA A 153 9.59 1.47 5.69
C ALA A 153 11.03 2.02 5.75
N GLY A 154 11.72 2.08 4.61
CA GLY A 154 13.08 2.57 4.50
C GLY A 154 14.02 1.60 3.82
N ARG A 155 15.33 1.86 3.96
CA ARG A 155 16.39 0.99 3.45
C ARG A 155 16.97 0.10 4.53
N SER A 156 17.29 -1.13 4.17
CA SER A 156 18.05 -2.05 5.02
C SER A 156 19.54 -1.69 5.03
N ARG A 157 20.33 -2.33 5.91
CA ARG A 157 21.79 -2.20 5.94
C ARG A 157 22.45 -2.67 4.65
N LYS A 158 21.83 -3.60 3.92
CA LYS A 158 22.30 -4.07 2.59
C LYS A 158 21.88 -3.13 1.46
N GLY A 159 21.13 -2.07 1.76
CA GLY A 159 20.72 -1.05 0.81
C GLY A 159 19.44 -1.37 0.03
N ASN A 160 18.77 -2.49 0.32
CA ASN A 160 17.46 -2.85 -0.23
C ASN A 160 16.37 -1.98 0.39
N LEU A 161 15.27 -1.74 -0.32
CA LEU A 161 14.06 -1.22 0.33
C LEU A 161 13.38 -2.33 1.12
N ILE A 162 12.94 -1.98 2.32
CA ILE A 162 12.08 -2.82 3.16
C ILE A 162 10.64 -2.44 2.83
N VAL A 163 9.93 -3.36 2.17
CA VAL A 163 8.53 -3.21 1.80
C VAL A 163 7.69 -4.05 2.75
N LEU A 164 6.67 -3.43 3.32
CA LEU A 164 5.66 -4.07 4.13
C LEU A 164 4.40 -4.15 3.26
N ASP A 165 4.11 -5.35 2.81
CA ASP A 165 3.02 -5.64 1.89
C ASP A 165 1.85 -6.29 2.65
N PRO A 166 0.63 -5.71 2.59
CA PRO A 166 -0.56 -6.30 3.22
C PRO A 166 -0.91 -7.72 2.74
N TYR A 167 -0.47 -8.13 1.54
CA TYR A 167 -0.67 -9.47 0.96
C TYR A 167 0.53 -10.40 1.12
N TYR A 168 1.74 -9.88 0.90
CA TYR A 168 2.96 -10.71 0.81
C TYR A 168 3.87 -10.62 2.02
N GLY A 169 3.54 -9.78 3.02
CA GLY A 169 4.34 -9.61 4.21
C GLY A 169 5.57 -8.74 3.98
N VAL A 170 6.66 -9.01 4.70
CA VAL A 170 7.92 -8.27 4.53
C VAL A 170 8.60 -8.74 3.26
N GLN A 171 8.90 -7.79 2.38
CA GLN A 171 9.58 -8.00 1.11
C GLN A 171 10.80 -7.08 1.01
N HIS A 172 11.78 -7.47 0.20
CA HIS A 172 13.00 -6.71 -0.01
C HIS A 172 13.18 -6.41 -1.49
N VAL A 173 13.31 -5.12 -1.82
CA VAL A 173 13.47 -4.69 -3.21
C VAL A 173 14.89 -4.16 -3.40
N PRO A 174 15.68 -4.73 -4.32
CA PRO A 174 17.01 -4.20 -4.58
C PRO A 174 16.92 -2.77 -5.11
N VAL A 175 17.87 -1.93 -4.74
CA VAL A 175 18.00 -0.56 -5.27
C VAL A 175 19.13 -0.54 -6.29
N SER A 176 18.85 -0.06 -7.50
CA SER A 176 19.85 0.09 -8.56
C SER A 176 20.03 1.56 -8.89
N GLY A 177 21.18 2.12 -8.52
CA GLY A 177 21.46 3.55 -8.65
C GLY A 177 20.42 4.40 -7.90
N ALA A 178 19.73 5.27 -8.63
CA ALA A 178 18.71 6.18 -8.10
C ALA A 178 17.27 5.64 -8.22
N ASN A 179 17.09 4.34 -8.49
CA ASN A 179 15.78 3.75 -8.71
C ASN A 179 15.55 2.50 -7.85
N PRO A 180 14.33 2.29 -7.35
CA PRO A 180 13.95 0.98 -6.85
C PRO A 180 13.93 -0.03 -8.01
N GLY A 181 14.38 -1.25 -7.75
CA GLY A 181 14.24 -2.37 -8.66
C GLY A 181 12.77 -2.78 -8.86
N PRO A 182 12.51 -3.78 -9.72
CA PRO A 182 11.16 -4.30 -9.91
C PRO A 182 10.61 -4.88 -8.59
N TYR A 183 9.30 -4.78 -8.39
CA TYR A 183 8.64 -5.33 -7.22
C TYR A 183 8.15 -6.75 -7.51
N ASN A 184 8.91 -7.73 -7.04
CA ASN A 184 8.63 -9.15 -7.28
C ASN A 184 8.50 -9.86 -5.93
N PRO A 185 7.32 -9.83 -5.28
CA PRO A 185 7.14 -10.43 -3.98
C PRO A 185 7.41 -11.93 -4.04
N THR A 186 8.07 -12.44 -2.99
CA THR A 186 8.46 -13.84 -2.86
C THR A 186 7.75 -14.50 -1.69
N ASP A 187 7.47 -15.80 -1.82
CA ASP A 187 6.99 -16.62 -0.71
C ASP A 187 8.14 -17.02 0.25
N LYS A 188 7.81 -17.77 1.29
CA LYS A 188 8.79 -18.29 2.26
C LYS A 188 9.85 -19.21 1.64
N ALA A 189 9.61 -19.77 0.45
CA ALA A 189 10.56 -20.58 -0.30
C ALA A 189 11.41 -19.75 -1.27
N GLY A 190 11.27 -18.41 -1.27
CA GLY A 190 11.97 -17.51 -2.16
C GLY A 190 11.44 -17.51 -3.59
N ARG A 191 10.26 -18.09 -3.84
CA ARG A 191 9.67 -18.16 -5.18
C ARG A 191 8.92 -16.87 -5.46
N VAL A 192 9.21 -16.25 -6.59
CA VAL A 192 8.48 -15.07 -7.08
C VAL A 192 7.02 -15.47 -7.34
N GLN A 193 6.10 -14.73 -6.73
CA GLN A 193 4.66 -14.99 -6.86
C GLN A 193 4.07 -14.27 -8.08
N VAL A 194 4.49 -13.03 -8.30
CA VAL A 194 4.04 -12.18 -9.39
C VAL A 194 5.10 -11.12 -9.67
N ASN A 195 5.15 -10.61 -10.91
CA ASN A 195 6.01 -9.50 -11.26
C ASN A 195 5.22 -8.18 -11.19
N GLY A 196 5.88 -7.14 -10.69
CA GLY A 196 5.30 -5.82 -10.52
C GLY A 196 6.25 -4.72 -10.95
N VAL A 197 5.68 -3.64 -11.48
CA VAL A 197 6.39 -2.39 -11.75
C VAL A 197 5.81 -1.28 -10.89
N TRP A 198 6.65 -0.35 -10.44
CA TRP A 198 6.17 0.79 -9.68
C TRP A 198 5.27 1.67 -10.55
N TYR A 199 4.08 1.97 -10.04
CA TYR A 199 3.18 2.95 -10.61
C TYR A 199 3.68 4.36 -10.25
N PRO A 200 3.50 5.37 -11.13
CA PRO A 200 3.99 6.73 -10.89
C PRO A 200 3.15 7.48 -9.83
N TRP A 201 3.13 6.96 -8.60
CA TRP A 201 2.49 7.57 -7.45
C TRP A 201 3.16 7.08 -6.15
N VAL A 202 3.49 8.04 -5.29
CA VAL A 202 4.07 7.84 -3.96
C VAL A 202 3.47 8.85 -3.00
N CYS A 203 3.09 8.42 -1.80
CA CYS A 203 2.77 9.28 -0.68
C CYS A 203 3.86 9.14 0.40
N LEU A 204 4.70 10.17 0.57
CA LEU A 204 5.82 10.19 1.51
C LEU A 204 5.43 10.98 2.78
N THR A 205 5.67 10.38 3.95
CA THR A 205 5.51 11.07 5.24
C THR A 205 6.66 12.02 5.54
N LYS A 206 6.38 13.10 6.28
CA LYS A 206 7.33 14.18 6.57
C LYS A 206 7.94 14.07 7.97
#